data_AF-A0A845YAZ3-F1
#
_entry.id   AF-A0A845YAZ3-F1
#
_cell.length_a   1.000
_cell.length_b   1.000
_cell.length_c   1.000
_cell.angle_alpha   90.00
_cell.angle_beta   90.00
_cell.angle_gamma   90.00
#
_symmetry.space_group_name_H-M   'P 1'
#
loop_
_entity.id
_entity.type
_entity.pdbx_description
1 polymer ?
#
loop_
_entity_poly.entity_id
_entity_poly.type
_entity_poly.pdbx_seq_one_letter_code
_entity_poly.pdbx_strand_id
1 'polypeptide(L)' 'MTTHFITAEIDLQESPTQLHQEIEAQLQEQGEPLRWAVTAVDTQQQKAQVEAIVIAEGGSTDEKFFTTRG' A
#
# COMPACT_ATOMS: atom_id res chain seq x y z
N MET A 1 8.13 -8.54 12.99
CA MET A 1 6.94 -8.22 12.19
C MET A 1 6.41 -6.88 12.64
N THR A 2 6.06 -6.00 11.72
CA THR A 2 5.56 -4.66 12.02
C THR A 2 4.27 -4.43 11.26
N THR A 3 3.29 -3.86 11.93
CA THR A 3 2.02 -3.48 11.31
C THR A 3 2.09 -2.01 10.91
N HIS A 4 1.75 -1.74 9.65
CA HIS A 4 1.75 -0.39 9.09
C HIS A 4 0.36 -0.04 8.61
N PHE A 5 -0.02 1.22 8.77
CA PHE A 5 -1.17 1.81 8.11
C PHE A 5 -0.66 2.56 6.87
N ILE A 6 -1.21 2.26 5.70
CA ILE A 6 -0.80 2.84 4.42
C ILE A 6 -1.99 3.36 3.64
N THR A 7 -1.72 4.28 2.74
CA THR A 7 -2.67 4.80 1.75
C THR A 7 -2.11 4.51 0.36
N ALA A 8 -2.95 3.99 -0.53
CA ALA A 8 -2.63 3.71 -1.92
C ALA A 8 -3.65 4.37 -2.84
N GLU A 9 -3.19 4.79 -4.01
CA GLU A 9 -4.06 5.18 -5.12
C GLU A 9 -4.03 4.09 -6.17
N ILE A 10 -5.22 3.64 -6.56
CA ILE A 10 -5.42 2.51 -7.47
C ILE A 10 -6.24 3.02 -8.65
N ASP A 11 -5.84 2.70 -9.88
CA ASP A 11 -6.65 3.06 -11.05
C ASP A 11 -7.97 2.28 -11.04
N LEU A 12 -9.06 2.98 -11.36
CA LEU A 12 -10.38 2.36 -11.46
C LEU A 12 -10.38 1.34 -12.61
N GLN A 13 -10.88 0.14 -12.31
CA GLN A 13 -11.02 -0.93 -13.29
C GLN A 13 -12.47 -1.04 -13.74
N GLU A 14 -12.68 -1.56 -14.95
CA GLU A 14 -14.02 -1.73 -15.53
C GLU A 14 -14.89 -2.70 -14.73
N SER A 15 -14.27 -3.69 -14.06
CA SER A 15 -14.97 -4.64 -13.20
C SER A 15 -14.55 -4.53 -11.73
N PRO A 16 -15.48 -4.69 -10.78
CA PRO A 16 -15.17 -4.72 -9.36
C PRO A 16 -14.16 -5.81 -8.99
N THR A 17 -14.19 -6.97 -9.67
CA THR A 17 -13.27 -8.07 -9.41
C THR A 17 -11.84 -7.71 -9.81
N GLN A 18 -11.63 -7.06 -10.96
CA GLN A 18 -10.31 -6.59 -11.37
C GLN A 18 -9.80 -5.51 -10.42
N LEU A 19 -10.67 -4.57 -10.01
CA LEU A 19 -10.29 -3.56 -9.03
C LEU A 19 -9.85 -4.18 -7.71
N HIS A 20 -10.60 -5.17 -7.20
CA HIS A 20 -10.20 -5.93 -5.99
C HIS A 20 -8.81 -6.54 -6.17
N GLN A 21 -8.58 -7.25 -7.27
CA GLN A 21 -7.30 -7.89 -7.54
C GLN A 21 -6.14 -6.90 -7.60
N GLU A 22 -6.34 -5.75 -8.25
CA GLU A 22 -5.34 -4.69 -8.36
C GLU A 22 -5.04 -4.07 -6.99
N ILE A 23 -6.07 -3.83 -6.17
CA ILE A 23 -5.90 -3.36 -4.79
C ILE A 23 -5.03 -4.34 -4.00
N GLU A 24 -5.37 -5.64 -4.00
CA GLU A 24 -4.59 -6.63 -3.25
C GLU A 24 -3.16 -6.74 -3.77
N ALA A 25 -2.97 -6.74 -5.10
CA ALA A 25 -1.64 -6.79 -5.70
C ALA A 25 -0.76 -5.62 -5.27
N GLN A 26 -1.29 -4.39 -5.34
CA GLN A 26 -0.53 -3.18 -4.99
C GLN A 26 -0.26 -3.09 -3.48
N LEU A 27 -1.19 -3.52 -2.63
CA LEU A 27 -0.96 -3.59 -1.19
C LEU A 27 0.08 -4.66 -0.83
N GLN A 28 0.09 -5.80 -1.53
CA GLN A 28 1.03 -6.90 -1.31
C GLN A 28 2.49 -6.48 -1.53
N GLU A 29 2.75 -5.50 -2.41
CA GLU A 29 4.09 -4.91 -2.60
C GLU A 29 4.63 -4.23 -1.33
N GLN A 30 3.74 -3.75 -0.45
CA GLN A 30 4.08 -3.06 0.79
C GLN A 30 4.06 -4.00 2.01
N GLY A 31 3.40 -5.16 1.90
CA GLY A 31 3.27 -6.15 2.96
C GLY A 31 1.98 -6.96 2.79
N GLU A 32 1.79 -8.00 3.62
CA GLU A 32 0.56 -8.79 3.56
C GLU A 32 -0.65 -7.95 4.06
N PRO A 33 -1.67 -7.71 3.23
CA PRO A 33 -2.82 -6.91 3.61
C PRO A 33 -3.73 -7.68 4.59
N LEU A 34 -3.97 -7.08 5.75
CA LEU A 34 -4.86 -7.65 6.77
C LEU A 34 -6.29 -7.13 6.64
N ARG A 35 -6.43 -5.85 6.31
CA ARG A 35 -7.71 -5.16 6.08
C ARG A 35 -7.47 -3.93 5.24
N TRP A 36 -8.38 -3.65 4.32
CA TRP A 36 -8.38 -2.41 3.56
C TRP A 36 -9.81 -1.93 3.28
N ALA A 37 -9.94 -0.66 2.92
CA ALA A 37 -11.19 -0.07 2.45
C ALA A 37 -10.91 1.02 1.41
N VAL A 38 -11.78 1.12 0.41
CA VAL A 38 -11.82 2.31 -0.47
C VAL A 38 -12.44 3.45 0.33
N THR A 39 -11.71 4.55 0.50
CA THR A 39 -12.14 5.70 1.31
C THR A 39 -12.56 6.90 0.46
N ALA A 40 -12.07 6.98 -0.79
CA ALA A 40 -12.49 7.96 -1.76
C ALA A 40 -12.41 7.41 -3.18
N VAL A 41 -13.19 7.99 -4.10
CA VAL A 41 -13.17 7.69 -5.53
C VAL A 41 -13.16 9.02 -6.29
N ASP A 42 -12.11 9.23 -7.08
CA ASP A 42 -11.99 10.35 -8.01
C ASP A 42 -12.31 9.86 -9.43
N THR A 43 -13.51 10.20 -9.92
CA THR A 43 -13.95 9.83 -11.26
C THR A 43 -13.38 10.74 -12.36
N GLN A 44 -12.79 11.88 -12.04
CA GLN A 44 -12.10 12.70 -13.03
C GLN A 44 -10.72 12.12 -13.35
N GLN A 45 -10.00 11.71 -12.31
CA GLN A 45 -8.69 11.06 -12.43
C GLN A 45 -8.78 9.55 -12.67
N GLN A 46 -9.97 8.97 -12.56
CA GLN A 46 -10.21 7.52 -12.64
C GLN A 46 -9.39 6.74 -11.61
N LYS A 47 -9.41 7.20 -10.35
CA LYS A 47 -8.66 6.58 -9.24
C LYS A 47 -9.52 6.34 -8.01
N ALA A 48 -9.25 5.25 -7.30
CA ALA A 48 -9.73 4.97 -5.96
C ALA A 48 -8.61 5.20 -4.95
N GLN A 49 -8.92 5.86 -3.84
CA GLN A 49 -8.06 5.94 -2.67
C GLN A 49 -8.38 4.79 -1.74
N VAL A 50 -7.37 4.02 -1.37
CA VAL A 50 -7.47 2.86 -0.49
C VAL A 50 -6.63 3.08 0.75
N GLU A 51 -7.24 2.88 1.91
CA GLU A 51 -6.53 2.82 3.19
C GLU A 51 -6.44 1.37 3.65
N ALA A 52 -5.25 0.95 4.07
CA ALA A 52 -4.96 -0.44 4.40
C ALA A 52 -4.08 -0.59 5.63
N ILE A 53 -4.28 -1.71 6.33
CA ILE A 53 -3.38 -2.22 7.35
C ILE A 53 -2.64 -3.40 6.74
N VAL A 54 -1.31 -3.29 6.66
CA VAL A 54 -0.43 -4.36 6.18
C VAL A 54 0.48 -4.85 7.29
N ILE A 55 0.86 -6.12 7.24
CA ILE A 55 1.94 -6.69 8.06
C ILE A 55 3.15 -6.96 7.17
N ALA A 56 4.28 -6.36 7.52
CA ALA A 56 5.55 -6.62 6.87
C ALA A 56 6.50 -7.27 7.86
N GLU A 57 7.42 -8.10 7.35
CA GLU A 57 8.56 -8.51 8.14
C GLU A 57 9.37 -7.25 8.49
N GLY A 58 9.74 -7.11 9.76
CA GLY A 58 10.34 -5.88 10.28
C GLY A 58 11.72 -5.68 9.67
N GLY A 59 11.79 -5.00 8.53
CA GLY A 59 13.03 -4.51 7.96
C GLY A 59 13.53 -3.36 8.81
N SER A 60 14.43 -3.65 9.75
CA SER A 60 15.34 -2.64 10.30
C SER A 60 16.18 -2.08 9.16
N THR A 61 15.63 -1.13 8.41
CA THR A 61 16.37 -0.35 7.40
C THR A 61 16.41 1.10 7.83
N ASP A 62 16.96 1.34 9.02
CA ASP A 62 17.38 2.68 9.46
C ASP A 62 18.78 2.62 10.08
N GLU A 63 19.67 1.81 9.49
CA GLU A 63 21.08 1.80 9.87
C GLU A 63 21.99 1.74 8.64
N LYS A 64 21.80 2.69 7.72
CA LYS A 64 22.87 3.13 6.83
C LYS A 64 22.89 4.65 6.86
N PHE A 65 24.09 5.23 6.79
CA PHE A 65 24.40 6.67 6.81
C PHE A 65 24.73 7.29 8.17
N PHE A 66 25.79 6.82 8.86
CA PHE A 66 26.86 7.70 9.35
C PHE A 66 28.14 6.90 9.65
N THR A 67 28.98 6.71 8.63
CA THR A 67 30.43 6.52 8.84
C THR A 67 31.14 7.01 7.60
N THR A 68 31.62 8.25 7.65
CA THR A 68 32.87 8.71 7.06
C THR A 68 33.18 10.10 7.63
N ARG A 69 34.13 10.17 8.58
CA ARG A 69 35.30 11.07 8.56
C ARG A 69 36.09 10.94 9.86
N GLY A 70 37.20 10.22 9.79
CA GLY A 70 38.41 10.42 10.57
C GLY A 70 39.55 10.59 9.58
#